data_AF-A0A6J5E0C0-F1
#
_entry.id   AF-A0A6J5E0C0-F1
#
_cell.length_a   1.000
_cell.length_b   1.000
_cell.length_c   1.000
_cell.angle_alpha   90.00
_cell.angle_beta   90.00
_cell.angle_gamma   90.00
#
_symmetry.space_group_name_H-M   'P 1'
#
loop_
_entity.id
_entity.type
_entity.pdbx_description
1 polymer ?
#
loop_
_entity_poly.entity_id
_entity_poly.type
_entity_poly.pdbx_seq_one_letter_code
_entity_poly.pdbx_strand_id
1 'polypeptide(L)'
;MTKAKKSKLPPPLVGQWNGSFRATQWSGDMVIDLEMRADKTVGSAMLFPDEGVNAPVIVGRIDDIWLGPEGAFITILLQPTHPKNPTHLVPLHQVREVFPQDIRIATKAQARIRWDETNMEVEWHSDIGMEGQARLSRNDPDRPSDIPSKRMSWDAFKRHVSGLETRKFIFRGQQKPWRLRSHFHRTNRSDLFRYTFDDLGTLHRHLSARTKHIFNPADSDQFGALLHLAQHHGFPTPLIDWSYSPYVAAFFAFRHITIAASRKRNAGFVRIFQFDQAKWREDNLQIPITAPVRPHFSLLEFLAIENERLIPQQALSALTNVSDVESYIKVVEQLRQHQYLYAIDIPVKERETVMKELALMGITAGALFPGLDGACEELRERLFAL
;
A
#
# COMPACT_ATOMS: atom_id res chain seq x y z
N MET A 1 -28.59 22.25 -37.73
CA MET A 1 -27.19 21.92 -37.43
C MET A 1 -27.12 21.23 -36.08
N THR A 2 -27.09 19.91 -36.08
CA THR A 2 -26.96 19.04 -34.90
C THR A 2 -25.60 19.30 -34.26
N LYS A 3 -25.59 19.77 -33.00
CA LYS A 3 -24.36 19.89 -32.20
C LYS A 3 -23.75 18.49 -32.09
N ALA A 4 -22.64 18.26 -32.79
CA ALA A 4 -21.80 17.09 -32.58
C ALA A 4 -21.44 17.06 -31.10
N LYS A 5 -21.94 16.05 -30.37
CA LYS A 5 -21.43 15.73 -29.03
C LYS A 5 -19.94 15.50 -29.20
N LYS A 6 -19.11 16.43 -28.71
CA LYS A 6 -17.69 16.16 -28.50
C LYS A 6 -17.63 14.87 -27.69
N SER A 7 -17.09 13.81 -28.29
CA SER A 7 -16.77 12.58 -27.58
C SER A 7 -15.94 12.99 -26.36
N LYS A 8 -16.54 12.87 -25.16
CA LYS A 8 -15.75 13.05 -23.95
C LYS A 8 -14.71 11.94 -24.00
N LEU A 9 -13.43 12.31 -23.99
CA LEU A 9 -12.36 11.34 -23.77
C LEU A 9 -12.73 10.51 -22.54
N PRO A 10 -12.57 9.18 -22.58
CA PRO A 10 -12.87 8.35 -21.44
C PRO A 10 -12.05 8.80 -20.22
N PRO A 11 -12.56 8.57 -19.00
CA PRO A 11 -11.82 8.90 -17.77
C PRO A 11 -10.45 8.19 -17.77
N PRO A 12 -9.46 8.68 -17.00
CA PRO A 12 -8.14 8.07 -16.98
C PRO A 12 -8.22 6.59 -16.59
N LEU A 13 -7.64 5.71 -17.41
CA LEU A 13 -7.57 4.26 -17.22
C LEU A 13 -6.66 3.85 -16.03
N VAL A 14 -5.93 4.82 -15.50
CA VAL A 14 -4.89 4.71 -14.47
C VAL A 14 -5.45 4.32 -13.10
N GLY A 15 -4.71 3.57 -12.29
CA GLY A 15 -5.07 3.15 -10.95
C GLY A 15 -4.95 1.65 -10.76
N GLN A 16 -5.46 1.15 -9.63
CA GLN A 16 -5.56 -0.27 -9.33
C GLN A 16 -7.01 -0.72 -9.49
N TRP A 17 -7.21 -1.74 -10.30
CA TRP A 17 -8.52 -2.31 -10.60
C TRP A 17 -8.56 -3.76 -10.12
N ASN A 18 -9.58 -4.10 -9.34
CA ASN A 18 -9.69 -5.41 -8.71
C ASN A 18 -11.06 -6.02 -9.01
N GLY A 19 -11.11 -7.33 -9.21
CA GLY A 19 -12.37 -8.06 -9.35
C GLY A 19 -12.15 -9.51 -9.75
N SER A 20 -13.20 -10.16 -10.20
CA SER A 20 -13.17 -11.58 -10.58
C SER A 20 -13.12 -11.75 -12.10
N PHE A 21 -12.54 -12.84 -12.54
CA PHE A 21 -12.55 -13.25 -13.94
C PHE A 21 -13.06 -14.68 -14.12
N ARG A 22 -13.49 -14.98 -15.34
CA ARG A 22 -13.78 -16.34 -15.82
C ARG A 22 -13.06 -16.55 -17.13
N ALA A 23 -12.29 -17.61 -17.21
CA ALA A 23 -11.58 -18.05 -18.40
C ALA A 23 -12.02 -19.45 -18.80
N THR A 24 -11.59 -19.90 -19.97
CA THR A 24 -11.73 -21.30 -20.37
C THR A 24 -11.08 -22.19 -19.30
N GLN A 25 -11.89 -23.05 -18.65
CA GLN A 25 -11.50 -24.06 -17.64
C GLN A 25 -11.18 -23.55 -16.22
N TRP A 26 -11.13 -22.25 -15.95
CA TRP A 26 -10.87 -21.75 -14.60
C TRP A 26 -11.38 -20.34 -14.36
N SER A 27 -11.51 -19.99 -13.08
CA SER A 27 -11.86 -18.67 -12.60
C SER A 27 -10.91 -18.26 -11.49
N GLY A 28 -11.01 -16.99 -11.11
CA GLY A 28 -10.18 -16.43 -10.07
C GLY A 28 -10.38 -14.94 -9.90
N ASP A 29 -9.44 -14.34 -9.20
CA ASP A 29 -9.35 -12.90 -9.02
C ASP A 29 -8.33 -12.30 -9.99
N MET A 30 -8.60 -11.08 -10.42
CA MET A 30 -7.74 -10.31 -11.30
C MET A 30 -7.46 -8.95 -10.66
N VAL A 31 -6.19 -8.57 -10.71
CA VAL A 31 -5.71 -7.24 -10.36
C VAL A 31 -5.06 -6.64 -11.60
N ILE A 32 -5.49 -5.45 -11.99
CA ILE A 32 -4.86 -4.66 -13.06
C ILE A 32 -4.37 -3.35 -12.46
N ASP A 33 -3.06 -3.17 -12.41
CA ASP A 33 -2.42 -1.94 -11.98
C ASP A 33 -1.93 -1.17 -13.22
N LEU A 34 -2.46 0.03 -13.44
CA LEU A 34 -2.09 0.90 -14.56
C LEU A 34 -1.58 2.25 -14.05
N GLU A 35 -0.46 2.72 -14.56
CA GLU A 35 0.15 4.00 -14.22
C GLU A 35 0.54 4.80 -15.47
N MET A 36 0.63 6.13 -15.32
CA MET A 36 1.15 7.01 -16.39
C MET A 36 2.68 7.01 -16.35
N ARG A 37 3.31 6.81 -17.51
CA ARG A 37 4.75 6.92 -17.69
C ARG A 37 5.06 7.72 -18.95
N ALA A 38 5.69 8.88 -18.77
CA ALA A 38 5.77 9.90 -19.81
C ALA A 38 4.35 10.17 -20.35
N ASP A 39 4.10 9.89 -21.64
CA ASP A 39 2.81 10.12 -22.29
C ASP A 39 2.04 8.82 -22.58
N LYS A 40 2.40 7.71 -21.93
CA LYS A 40 1.78 6.40 -22.13
C LYS A 40 1.22 5.82 -20.84
N THR A 41 0.11 5.09 -20.95
CA THR A 41 -0.39 4.23 -19.87
C THR A 41 0.30 2.87 -19.96
N VAL A 42 0.94 2.46 -18.88
CA VAL A 42 1.62 1.16 -18.75
C VAL A 42 1.16 0.47 -17.48
N GLY A 43 1.50 -0.81 -17.30
CA GLY A 43 1.22 -1.47 -16.05
C GLY A 43 1.35 -2.99 -16.09
N SER A 44 0.63 -3.64 -15.17
CA SER A 44 0.60 -5.08 -15.05
C SER A 44 -0.82 -5.61 -14.79
N ALA A 45 -1.09 -6.80 -15.29
CA ALA A 45 -2.29 -7.57 -14.98
C ALA A 45 -1.87 -8.88 -14.29
N MET A 46 -2.51 -9.24 -13.20
CA MET A 46 -2.22 -10.44 -12.42
C MET A 46 -3.50 -11.25 -12.26
N LEU A 47 -3.46 -12.53 -12.65
CA LEU A 47 -4.58 -13.46 -12.50
C LEU A 47 -4.22 -14.48 -11.43
N PHE A 48 -5.06 -14.54 -10.40
CA PHE A 48 -4.91 -15.41 -9.25
C PHE A 48 -6.00 -16.50 -9.29
N PRO A 49 -5.62 -17.78 -9.45
CA PRO A 49 -6.59 -18.88 -9.52
C PRO A 49 -7.36 -19.05 -8.22
N ASP A 50 -8.65 -19.39 -8.32
CA ASP A 50 -9.47 -19.79 -7.17
C ASP A 50 -8.85 -20.96 -6.40
N GLU A 51 -9.20 -21.08 -5.13
CA GLU A 51 -8.74 -22.18 -4.28
C GLU A 51 -9.13 -23.54 -4.90
N GLY A 52 -8.17 -24.47 -4.93
CA GLY A 52 -8.35 -25.79 -5.54
C GLY A 52 -8.15 -25.85 -7.07
N VAL A 53 -7.98 -24.71 -7.75
CA VAL A 53 -7.62 -24.69 -9.16
C VAL A 53 -6.11 -24.93 -9.33
N ASN A 54 -5.75 -25.98 -10.07
CA ASN A 54 -4.36 -26.29 -10.40
C ASN A 54 -3.84 -25.42 -11.56
N ALA A 55 -3.65 -24.13 -11.30
CA ALA A 55 -3.04 -23.19 -12.23
C ALA A 55 -2.01 -22.32 -11.50
N PRO A 56 -0.95 -21.84 -12.18
CA PRO A 56 -0.06 -20.83 -11.61
C PRO A 56 -0.73 -19.46 -11.60
N VAL A 57 -0.21 -18.54 -10.78
CA VAL A 57 -0.50 -17.11 -10.98
C VAL A 57 0.09 -16.70 -12.33
N ILE A 58 -0.71 -16.02 -13.15
CA ILE A 58 -0.29 -15.48 -14.45
C ILE A 58 -0.09 -13.99 -14.32
N VAL A 59 1.05 -13.48 -14.77
CA VAL A 59 1.35 -12.06 -14.82
C VAL A 59 1.49 -11.60 -16.27
N GLY A 60 0.78 -10.54 -16.62
CA GLY A 60 0.81 -9.88 -17.91
C GLY A 60 1.44 -8.50 -17.82
N ARG A 61 2.46 -8.21 -18.62
CA ARG A 61 3.00 -6.84 -18.75
C ARG A 61 2.23 -6.06 -19.81
N ILE A 62 1.87 -4.82 -19.48
CA ILE A 62 1.12 -3.89 -20.34
C ILE A 62 2.05 -2.73 -20.66
N ASP A 63 2.66 -2.73 -21.84
CA ASP A 63 3.62 -1.70 -22.24
C ASP A 63 3.02 -0.64 -23.17
N ASP A 64 1.96 -0.99 -23.90
CA ASP A 64 1.27 -0.09 -24.83
C ASP A 64 -0.24 -0.37 -24.85
N ILE A 65 -1.03 0.70 -24.88
CA ILE A 65 -2.50 0.65 -24.93
C ILE A 65 -3.01 1.46 -26.11
N TRP A 66 -3.76 0.81 -27.00
CA TRP A 66 -4.31 1.44 -28.21
C TRP A 66 -5.76 1.84 -27.96
N LEU A 67 -6.04 3.15 -27.95
CA LEU A 67 -7.39 3.67 -27.77
C LEU A 67 -8.16 3.62 -29.10
N GLY A 68 -9.31 2.95 -29.09
CA GLY A 68 -10.26 2.89 -30.20
C GLY A 68 -11.67 3.34 -29.79
N PRO A 69 -12.61 3.44 -30.75
CA PRO A 69 -13.99 3.87 -30.47
C PRO A 69 -14.77 2.89 -29.59
N GLU A 70 -14.38 1.61 -29.55
CA GLU A 70 -15.07 0.56 -28.79
C GLU A 70 -14.34 0.16 -27.49
N GLY A 71 -13.30 0.91 -27.10
CA GLY A 71 -12.48 0.63 -25.93
C GLY A 71 -10.99 0.66 -26.23
N ALA A 72 -10.21 0.18 -25.28
CA ALA A 72 -8.76 0.04 -25.38
C ALA A 72 -8.38 -1.36 -25.84
N PHE A 73 -7.40 -1.47 -26.71
CA PHE A 73 -6.88 -2.72 -27.23
C PHE A 73 -5.43 -2.88 -26.80
N ILE A 74 -5.11 -4.07 -26.26
CA ILE A 74 -3.81 -4.34 -25.66
C ILE A 74 -3.31 -5.70 -26.14
N THR A 75 -2.02 -5.77 -26.45
CA THR A 75 -1.32 -7.05 -26.57
C THR A 75 -0.44 -7.23 -25.35
N ILE A 76 -0.66 -8.31 -24.61
CA ILE A 76 -0.05 -8.57 -23.31
C ILE A 76 0.88 -9.77 -23.44
N LEU A 77 2.11 -9.65 -22.94
CA LEU A 77 3.01 -10.78 -22.76
C LEU A 77 2.76 -11.42 -21.40
N LEU A 78 2.48 -12.71 -21.38
CA LEU A 78 2.08 -13.46 -20.20
C LEU A 78 3.21 -14.34 -19.68
N GLN A 79 3.43 -14.32 -18.38
CA GLN A 79 4.42 -15.17 -17.70
C GLN A 79 3.78 -15.85 -16.49
N PRO A 80 3.91 -17.17 -16.34
CA PRO A 80 3.46 -17.86 -15.15
C PRO A 80 4.49 -17.71 -14.02
N THR A 81 4.00 -17.79 -12.79
CA THR A 81 4.83 -17.98 -11.60
C THR A 81 5.33 -19.42 -11.49
N HIS A 82 6.50 -19.61 -10.87
CA HIS A 82 7.10 -20.93 -10.71
C HIS A 82 6.30 -21.75 -9.68
N PRO A 83 5.95 -23.02 -9.97
CA PRO A 83 5.04 -23.81 -9.11
C PRO A 83 5.61 -24.08 -7.71
N LYS A 84 6.94 -24.18 -7.59
CA LYS A 84 7.63 -24.35 -6.29
C LYS A 84 7.99 -23.02 -5.61
N ASN A 85 7.88 -21.92 -6.33
CA ASN A 85 8.26 -20.60 -5.84
C ASN A 85 7.35 -19.53 -6.46
N PRO A 86 6.12 -19.35 -5.92
CA PRO A 86 5.07 -18.54 -6.55
C PRO A 86 5.39 -17.05 -6.71
N THR A 87 6.55 -16.60 -6.21
CA THR A 87 7.00 -15.21 -6.24
C THR A 87 7.99 -14.97 -7.37
N HIS A 88 8.49 -16.05 -7.99
CA HIS A 88 9.41 -16.01 -9.11
C HIS A 88 8.66 -16.28 -10.40
N LEU A 89 8.90 -15.48 -11.42
CA LEU A 89 8.36 -15.71 -12.76
C LEU A 89 9.20 -16.73 -13.50
N VAL A 90 8.54 -17.57 -14.29
CA VAL A 90 9.22 -18.43 -15.24
C VAL A 90 9.54 -17.62 -16.50
N PRO A 91 10.80 -17.54 -16.93
CA PRO A 91 11.15 -16.96 -18.21
C PRO A 91 10.44 -17.69 -19.35
N LEU A 92 9.98 -16.96 -20.38
CA LEU A 92 9.19 -17.55 -21.48
C LEU A 92 9.84 -18.77 -22.13
N HIS A 93 11.17 -18.77 -22.27
CA HIS A 93 11.93 -19.88 -22.86
C HIS A 93 11.99 -21.13 -21.96
N GLN A 94 11.77 -20.99 -20.65
CA GLN A 94 11.82 -22.09 -19.66
C GLN A 94 10.44 -22.64 -19.31
N VAL A 95 9.35 -22.05 -19.81
CA VAL A 95 7.98 -22.48 -19.47
C VAL A 95 7.77 -23.97 -19.75
N ARG A 96 8.29 -24.49 -20.86
CA ARG A 96 8.18 -25.92 -21.22
C ARG A 96 9.04 -26.85 -20.37
N GLU A 97 10.05 -26.33 -19.69
CA GLU A 97 10.93 -27.11 -18.81
C GLU A 97 10.37 -27.20 -17.39
N VAL A 98 9.66 -26.14 -16.96
CA VAL A 98 9.11 -26.02 -15.61
C VAL A 98 7.74 -26.69 -15.48
N PHE A 99 6.90 -26.60 -16.52
CA PHE A 99 5.55 -27.15 -16.49
C PHE A 99 5.48 -28.50 -17.22
N PRO A 100 4.68 -29.47 -16.71
CA PRO A 100 4.38 -30.71 -17.40
C PRO A 100 3.89 -30.50 -18.84
N GLN A 101 4.21 -31.43 -19.75
CA GLN A 101 3.94 -31.29 -21.19
C GLN A 101 2.45 -31.19 -21.54
N ASP A 102 1.57 -31.70 -20.69
CA ASP A 102 0.12 -31.65 -20.81
C ASP A 102 -0.46 -30.28 -20.41
N ILE A 103 0.30 -29.44 -19.70
CA ILE A 103 -0.13 -28.10 -19.31
C ILE A 103 0.30 -27.09 -20.38
N ARG A 104 -0.68 -26.51 -21.08
CA ARG A 104 -0.45 -25.41 -22.04
C ARG A 104 -0.61 -24.06 -21.35
N ILE A 105 0.49 -23.33 -21.21
CA ILE A 105 0.49 -21.96 -20.68
C ILE A 105 0.52 -20.97 -21.85
N ALA A 106 -0.41 -20.02 -21.86
CA ALA A 106 -0.43 -18.91 -22.81
C ALA A 106 0.78 -18.00 -22.58
N THR A 107 1.44 -17.57 -23.67
CA THR A 107 2.56 -16.61 -23.58
C THR A 107 2.15 -15.22 -24.06
N LYS A 108 1.00 -15.11 -24.71
CA LYS A 108 0.48 -13.87 -25.26
C LYS A 108 -1.04 -13.85 -25.19
N ALA A 109 -1.61 -12.69 -24.88
CA ALA A 109 -3.03 -12.43 -25.00
C ALA A 109 -3.31 -11.11 -25.72
N GLN A 110 -4.40 -11.07 -26.46
CA GLN A 110 -5.00 -9.86 -26.99
C GLN A 110 -6.23 -9.55 -26.17
N ALA A 111 -6.25 -8.37 -25.54
CA ALA A 111 -7.32 -7.93 -24.66
C ALA A 111 -8.02 -6.69 -25.21
N ARG A 112 -9.33 -6.63 -25.00
CA ARG A 112 -10.16 -5.45 -25.17
C ARG A 112 -10.64 -5.00 -23.79
N ILE A 113 -10.52 -3.71 -23.50
CA ILE A 113 -10.95 -3.10 -22.24
C ILE A 113 -11.99 -2.03 -22.51
N ARG A 114 -13.12 -2.10 -21.81
CA ARG A 114 -14.13 -1.03 -21.72
C ARG A 114 -14.20 -0.57 -20.28
N TRP A 115 -14.28 0.73 -20.04
CA TRP A 115 -14.30 1.25 -18.67
C TRP A 115 -15.08 2.55 -18.55
N ASP A 116 -15.53 2.80 -17.33
CA ASP A 116 -16.04 4.09 -16.87
C ASP A 116 -15.17 4.59 -15.69
N GLU A 117 -15.70 5.48 -14.86
CA GLU A 117 -14.97 6.03 -13.73
C GLU A 117 -14.61 4.98 -12.65
N THR A 118 -15.44 3.96 -12.46
CA THR A 118 -15.33 3.00 -11.34
C THR A 118 -15.34 1.54 -11.78
N ASN A 119 -15.79 1.23 -12.99
CA ASN A 119 -15.94 -0.12 -13.51
C ASN A 119 -15.07 -0.35 -14.74
N MET A 120 -14.57 -1.57 -14.87
CA MET A 120 -13.81 -2.03 -16.03
C MET A 120 -14.27 -3.43 -16.42
N GLU A 121 -14.55 -3.60 -17.71
CA GLU A 121 -14.80 -4.88 -18.34
C GLU A 121 -13.61 -5.22 -19.24
N VAL A 122 -13.10 -6.43 -19.10
CA VAL A 122 -11.97 -6.95 -19.89
C VAL A 122 -12.42 -8.22 -20.59
N GLU A 123 -12.16 -8.33 -21.88
CA GLU A 123 -12.32 -9.55 -22.69
C GLU A 123 -10.96 -9.87 -23.31
N TRP A 124 -10.55 -11.13 -23.36
CA TRP A 124 -9.28 -11.49 -24.01
C TRP A 124 -9.31 -12.86 -24.70
N HIS A 125 -8.37 -13.02 -25.64
CA HIS A 125 -8.09 -14.26 -26.35
C HIS A 125 -6.57 -14.51 -26.32
N SER A 126 -6.15 -15.74 -26.05
CA SER A 126 -4.73 -16.13 -25.94
C SER A 126 -4.20 -16.80 -27.20
N ASP A 127 -2.86 -16.87 -27.30
CA ASP A 127 -2.13 -17.58 -28.36
C ASP A 127 -2.35 -19.10 -28.38
N ILE A 128 -2.91 -19.67 -27.32
CA ILE A 128 -3.28 -21.09 -27.23
C ILE A 128 -4.78 -21.35 -27.49
N GLY A 129 -5.53 -20.32 -27.90
CA GLY A 129 -6.96 -20.44 -28.23
C GLY A 129 -7.90 -20.44 -27.02
N MET A 130 -7.41 -20.06 -25.83
CA MET A 130 -8.24 -19.87 -24.64
C MET A 130 -8.73 -18.44 -24.54
N GLU A 131 -9.93 -18.25 -24.02
CA GLU A 131 -10.62 -16.97 -23.91
C GLU A 131 -11.01 -16.68 -22.46
N GLY A 132 -11.30 -15.42 -22.15
CA GLY A 132 -11.85 -15.08 -20.87
C GLY A 132 -12.39 -13.67 -20.79
N GLN A 133 -13.07 -13.40 -19.68
CA GLN A 133 -13.64 -12.11 -19.35
C GLN A 133 -13.48 -11.79 -17.87
N ALA A 134 -13.37 -10.51 -17.54
CA ALA A 134 -13.30 -10.03 -16.16
C ALA A 134 -14.18 -8.79 -15.96
N ARG A 135 -14.67 -8.63 -14.74
CA ARG A 135 -15.32 -7.42 -14.27
C ARG A 135 -14.56 -6.92 -13.06
N LEU A 136 -13.94 -5.76 -13.23
CA LEU A 136 -13.11 -5.13 -12.22
C LEU A 136 -13.76 -3.82 -11.79
N SER A 137 -13.43 -3.41 -10.58
CA SER A 137 -13.81 -2.12 -10.04
C SER A 137 -12.60 -1.45 -9.44
N ARG A 138 -12.64 -0.12 -9.40
CA ARG A 138 -11.74 0.68 -8.59
C ARG A 138 -12.56 1.59 -7.69
N ASN A 139 -11.96 1.87 -6.55
CA ASN A 139 -12.43 2.87 -5.62
C ASN A 139 -11.55 4.11 -5.79
N ASP A 140 -12.13 5.31 -5.65
CA ASP A 140 -11.34 6.55 -5.62
C ASP A 140 -10.49 6.59 -4.33
N PRO A 141 -9.15 6.43 -4.41
CA PRO A 141 -8.30 6.42 -3.23
C PRO A 141 -8.11 7.81 -2.61
N ASP A 142 -8.49 8.88 -3.32
CA ASP A 142 -8.36 10.27 -2.87
C ASP A 142 -9.61 10.77 -2.13
N ARG A 143 -10.68 9.97 -2.08
CA ARG A 143 -11.87 10.30 -1.30
C ARG A 143 -11.56 10.36 0.21
N PRO A 144 -12.30 11.17 1.00
CA PRO A 144 -12.14 11.23 2.46
C PRO A 144 -12.23 9.86 3.12
N SER A 145 -11.59 9.67 4.28
CA SER A 145 -11.68 8.42 5.04
C SER A 145 -13.13 8.12 5.45
N ASP A 146 -13.56 6.87 5.24
CA ASP A 146 -14.93 6.42 5.55
C ASP A 146 -15.02 5.80 6.96
N ILE A 147 -13.90 5.75 7.70
CA ILE A 147 -13.85 5.15 9.04
C ILE A 147 -14.51 6.11 10.05
N PRO A 148 -15.57 5.67 10.74
CA PRO A 148 -16.18 6.46 11.80
C PRO A 148 -15.16 6.77 12.90
N SER A 149 -15.02 8.05 13.26
CA SER A 149 -14.09 8.46 14.31
C SER A 149 -14.77 8.70 15.65
N LYS A 150 -14.13 8.23 16.71
CA LYS A 150 -14.46 8.62 18.09
C LYS A 150 -13.72 9.91 18.42
N ARG A 151 -14.46 10.98 18.68
CA ARG A 151 -13.85 12.25 19.11
C ARG A 151 -13.50 12.17 20.59
N MET A 152 -12.27 12.50 20.93
CA MET A 152 -11.76 12.44 22.31
C MET A 152 -10.94 13.69 22.62
N SER A 153 -11.01 14.16 23.86
CA SER A 153 -9.96 15.07 24.36
C SER A 153 -8.67 14.32 24.62
N TRP A 154 -7.56 15.02 24.82
CA TRP A 154 -6.28 14.41 25.19
C TRP A 154 -6.41 13.57 26.48
N ASP A 155 -7.10 14.07 27.49
CA ASP A 155 -7.32 13.32 28.74
C ASP A 155 -8.23 12.10 28.56
N ALA A 156 -9.24 12.19 27.69
CA ALA A 156 -10.06 11.04 27.35
C ALA A 156 -9.26 9.99 26.57
N PHE A 157 -8.40 10.43 25.64
CA PHE A 157 -7.49 9.55 24.90
C PHE A 157 -6.53 8.81 25.84
N LYS A 158 -5.86 9.52 26.76
CA LYS A 158 -4.98 8.91 27.78
C LYS A 158 -5.70 7.83 28.61
N ARG A 159 -6.92 8.13 29.08
CA ARG A 159 -7.75 7.16 29.83
C ARG A 159 -8.18 5.97 28.97
N HIS A 160 -8.51 6.20 27.71
CA HIS A 160 -8.86 5.14 26.76
C HIS A 160 -7.68 4.19 26.53
N VAL A 161 -6.50 4.72 26.17
CA VAL A 161 -5.35 3.88 25.79
C VAL A 161 -4.69 3.17 26.98
N SER A 162 -4.81 3.72 28.20
CA SER A 162 -4.33 3.07 29.42
C SER A 162 -5.16 1.86 29.84
N GLY A 163 -6.42 1.76 29.38
CA GLY A 163 -7.27 0.59 29.59
C GLY A 163 -7.10 -0.51 28.54
N LEU A 164 -6.27 -0.30 27.52
CA LEU A 164 -6.04 -1.30 26.47
C LEU A 164 -5.03 -2.35 26.92
N GLU A 165 -5.21 -3.57 26.41
CA GLU A 165 -4.25 -4.65 26.61
C GLU A 165 -2.90 -4.31 25.94
N THR A 166 -1.82 -4.58 26.67
CA THR A 166 -0.45 -4.27 26.21
C THR A 166 -0.14 -5.03 24.93
N ARG A 167 0.39 -4.34 23.91
CA ARG A 167 0.76 -4.88 22.59
C ARG A 167 -0.38 -5.50 21.77
N LYS A 168 -1.63 -5.49 22.24
CA LYS A 168 -2.78 -5.90 21.42
C LYS A 168 -3.05 -4.93 20.27
N PHE A 169 -2.84 -3.64 20.51
CA PHE A 169 -3.10 -2.59 19.54
C PHE A 169 -1.82 -1.87 19.10
N ILE A 170 -1.85 -1.39 17.86
CA ILE A 170 -0.85 -0.48 17.29
C ILE A 170 -1.54 0.80 16.84
N PHE A 171 -0.77 1.87 16.71
CA PHE A 171 -1.28 3.22 16.50
C PHE A 171 -0.57 3.95 15.38
N ARG A 172 -1.30 4.79 14.65
CA ARG A 172 -0.75 5.65 13.60
C ARG A 172 -1.34 7.04 13.66
N GLY A 173 -0.49 8.04 13.86
CA GLY A 173 -0.87 9.45 13.86
C GLY A 173 -0.88 10.09 12.47
N GLN A 174 -1.86 10.95 12.22
CA GLN A 174 -1.96 11.78 11.03
C GLN A 174 -2.47 13.19 11.39
N GLN A 175 -1.88 14.20 10.76
CA GLN A 175 -2.22 15.62 11.03
C GLN A 175 -3.63 16.01 10.61
N LYS A 176 -4.22 15.25 9.70
CA LYS A 176 -5.60 15.41 9.26
C LYS A 176 -6.25 14.02 9.18
N PRO A 177 -7.59 13.95 9.13
CA PRO A 177 -8.33 12.71 8.98
C PRO A 177 -8.25 12.17 7.54
N TRP A 178 -7.03 12.04 7.03
CA TRP A 178 -6.74 11.44 5.74
C TRP A 178 -6.97 9.93 5.77
N ARG A 179 -7.17 9.37 4.58
CA ARG A 179 -7.30 7.94 4.36
C ARG A 179 -5.96 7.22 4.58
N LEU A 180 -5.99 5.97 5.07
CA LEU A 180 -4.79 5.12 5.11
C LEU A 180 -4.30 4.80 3.70
N ARG A 181 -3.07 5.22 3.38
CA ARG A 181 -2.41 4.98 2.09
C ARG A 181 -0.89 5.02 2.26
N SER A 182 -0.17 4.11 1.62
CA SER A 182 1.30 4.08 1.61
C SER A 182 1.89 5.27 0.84
N HIS A 183 3.17 5.58 1.07
CA HIS A 183 3.80 6.67 0.33
C HIS A 183 3.91 6.36 -1.17
N PHE A 184 4.18 5.10 -1.53
CA PHE A 184 4.16 4.63 -2.93
C PHE A 184 2.84 4.96 -3.63
N HIS A 185 1.70 4.56 -3.05
CA HIS A 185 0.42 4.80 -3.71
C HIS A 185 0.10 6.30 -3.82
N ARG A 186 0.57 7.14 -2.90
CA ARG A 186 0.36 8.60 -2.96
C ARG A 186 1.11 9.29 -4.10
N THR A 187 2.08 8.65 -4.75
CA THR A 187 2.75 9.20 -5.93
C THR A 187 1.97 8.96 -7.22
N ASN A 188 0.68 8.59 -7.14
CA ASN A 188 -0.18 8.17 -8.26
C ASN A 188 0.36 6.96 -9.04
N ARG A 189 1.14 6.12 -8.35
CA ARG A 189 1.62 4.84 -8.85
C ARG A 189 0.81 3.70 -8.24
N SER A 190 0.63 2.64 -9.02
CA SER A 190 -0.07 1.41 -8.60
C SER A 190 0.68 0.14 -8.99
N ASP A 191 1.55 0.18 -10.01
CA ASP A 191 2.20 -1.02 -10.53
C ASP A 191 3.33 -1.50 -9.60
N LEU A 192 2.94 -2.32 -8.62
CA LEU A 192 3.87 -2.91 -7.67
C LEU A 192 4.67 -4.06 -8.27
N PHE A 193 4.21 -4.66 -9.37
CA PHE A 193 5.02 -5.61 -10.11
C PHE A 193 6.26 -4.90 -10.67
N ARG A 194 6.09 -3.77 -11.37
CA ARG A 194 7.23 -2.94 -11.82
C ARG A 194 8.06 -2.43 -10.66
N TYR A 195 7.44 -1.98 -9.58
CA TYR A 195 8.17 -1.58 -8.37
C TYR A 195 9.12 -2.67 -7.88
N THR A 196 8.60 -3.90 -7.76
CA THR A 196 9.34 -5.06 -7.25
C THR A 196 10.50 -5.45 -8.16
N PHE A 197 10.25 -5.55 -9.47
CA PHE A 197 11.23 -6.12 -10.40
C PHE A 197 12.17 -5.10 -11.04
N ASP A 198 11.78 -3.82 -11.12
CA ASP A 198 12.58 -2.77 -11.77
C ASP A 198 13.12 -1.75 -10.74
N ASP A 199 12.25 -1.15 -9.93
CA ASP A 199 12.63 -0.04 -9.06
C ASP A 199 13.51 -0.50 -7.89
N LEU A 200 13.14 -1.61 -7.24
CA LEU A 200 13.88 -2.12 -6.08
C LEU A 200 15.28 -2.63 -6.43
N GLY A 201 15.46 -3.24 -7.60
CA GLY A 201 16.80 -3.61 -8.08
C GLY A 201 17.69 -2.39 -8.31
N THR A 202 17.10 -1.25 -8.68
CA THR A 202 17.83 0.02 -8.80
C THR A 202 18.13 0.60 -7.42
N LEU A 203 17.13 0.68 -6.54
CA LEU A 203 17.30 1.12 -5.15
C LEU A 203 18.42 0.36 -4.45
N HIS A 204 18.40 -0.98 -4.53
CA HIS A 204 19.39 -1.86 -3.90
C HIS A 204 20.81 -1.55 -4.38
N ARG A 205 21.03 -1.39 -5.69
CA ARG A 205 22.35 -1.03 -6.25
C ARG A 205 22.83 0.33 -5.76
N HIS A 206 21.94 1.33 -5.66
CA HIS A 206 22.30 2.67 -5.20
C HIS A 206 22.59 2.74 -3.69
N LEU A 207 21.83 2.01 -2.88
CA LEU A 207 21.99 2.00 -1.42
C LEU A 207 23.17 1.12 -0.98
N SER A 208 23.46 0.02 -1.67
CA SER A 208 24.59 -0.87 -1.34
C SER A 208 25.95 -0.16 -1.35
N ALA A 209 26.08 0.95 -2.10
CA ALA A 209 27.29 1.77 -2.11
C ALA A 209 27.38 2.79 -0.95
N ARG A 210 26.31 2.91 -0.14
CA ARG A 210 26.14 3.94 0.90
C ARG A 210 25.87 3.35 2.29
N THR A 211 25.47 2.08 2.36
CA THR A 211 25.27 1.33 3.60
C THR A 211 26.53 0.55 3.98
N LYS A 212 26.73 0.30 5.27
CA LYS A 212 27.82 -0.58 5.75
C LYS A 212 27.43 -2.06 5.59
N HIS A 213 26.15 -2.36 5.77
CA HIS A 213 25.53 -3.64 5.57
C HIS A 213 25.13 -3.82 4.12
N ILE A 214 25.45 -5.00 3.56
CA ILE A 214 25.00 -5.38 2.22
C ILE A 214 23.74 -6.23 2.40
N PHE A 215 22.60 -5.66 2.01
CA PHE A 215 21.31 -6.33 2.10
C PHE A 215 21.22 -7.46 1.07
N ASN A 216 20.82 -8.65 1.49
CA ASN A 216 20.44 -9.73 0.59
C ASN A 216 18.94 -9.62 0.23
N PRO A 217 18.57 -9.24 -1.00
CA PRO A 217 17.16 -9.10 -1.39
C PRO A 217 16.42 -10.44 -1.50
N ALA A 218 17.12 -11.58 -1.51
CA ALA A 218 16.50 -12.90 -1.49
C ALA A 218 16.07 -13.34 -0.08
N ASP A 219 16.53 -12.63 0.96
CA ASP A 219 16.14 -12.81 2.35
C ASP A 219 15.03 -11.81 2.69
N SER A 220 13.88 -12.30 3.15
CA SER A 220 12.70 -11.45 3.41
C SER A 220 12.93 -10.42 4.51
N ASP A 221 13.72 -10.75 5.53
CA ASP A 221 13.97 -9.86 6.66
C ASP A 221 14.91 -8.73 6.24
N GLN A 222 15.94 -9.05 5.47
CA GLN A 222 16.85 -8.05 4.91
C GLN A 222 16.19 -7.21 3.83
N PHE A 223 15.34 -7.80 2.99
CA PHE A 223 14.53 -7.06 2.02
C PHE A 223 13.60 -6.06 2.72
N GLY A 224 12.91 -6.51 3.77
CA GLY A 224 12.09 -5.66 4.62
C GLY A 224 12.87 -4.53 5.28
N ALA A 225 14.06 -4.83 5.83
CA ALA A 225 14.95 -3.84 6.43
C ALA A 225 15.41 -2.79 5.40
N LEU A 226 15.75 -3.19 4.17
CA LEU A 226 16.12 -2.29 3.07
C LEU A 226 14.97 -1.33 2.73
N LEU A 227 13.74 -1.84 2.60
CA LEU A 227 12.56 -1.02 2.33
C LEU A 227 12.31 -0.02 3.46
N HIS A 228 12.39 -0.48 4.72
CA HIS A 228 12.18 0.37 5.88
C HIS A 228 13.23 1.49 5.96
N LEU A 229 14.50 1.17 5.71
CA LEU A 229 15.59 2.15 5.61
C LEU A 229 15.32 3.16 4.49
N ALA A 230 14.92 2.69 3.31
CA ALA A 230 14.65 3.58 2.18
C ALA A 230 13.49 4.55 2.47
N GLN A 231 12.40 4.07 3.08
CA GLN A 231 11.26 4.89 3.46
C GLN A 231 11.64 6.02 4.42
N HIS A 232 12.50 5.70 5.39
CA HIS A 232 13.00 6.67 6.35
C HIS A 232 13.73 7.84 5.67
N HIS A 233 14.45 7.56 4.58
CA HIS A 233 15.14 8.55 3.77
C HIS A 233 14.29 9.14 2.63
N GLY A 234 12.97 8.93 2.68
CA GLY A 234 12.01 9.57 1.78
C GLY A 234 11.77 8.84 0.46
N PHE A 235 12.31 7.63 0.27
CA PHE A 235 11.97 6.82 -0.89
C PHE A 235 10.52 6.32 -0.78
N PRO A 236 9.69 6.44 -1.83
CA PRO A 236 8.34 5.90 -1.81
C PRO A 236 8.30 4.38 -1.69
N THR A 237 7.73 3.91 -0.59
CA THR A 237 7.53 2.48 -0.31
C THR A 237 6.06 2.12 -0.15
N PRO A 238 5.68 0.86 -0.43
CA PRO A 238 4.36 0.29 -0.14
C PRO A 238 4.14 0.01 1.36
N LEU A 239 4.97 0.58 2.22
CA LEU A 239 4.88 0.44 3.66
C LEU A 239 4.05 1.59 4.27
N ILE A 240 3.44 1.31 5.41
CA ILE A 240 2.73 2.26 6.25
C ILE A 240 3.25 2.12 7.67
N ASP A 241 3.77 3.21 8.24
CA ASP A 241 4.31 3.19 9.61
C ASP A 241 3.23 3.10 10.67
N TRP A 242 3.46 2.26 11.66
CA TRP A 242 2.69 2.18 12.88
C TRP A 242 3.63 2.16 14.09
N SER A 243 3.09 2.44 15.27
CA SER A 243 3.83 2.38 16.53
C SER A 243 3.05 1.57 17.56
N TYR A 244 3.75 0.79 18.38
CA TYR A 244 3.17 0.20 19.58
C TYR A 244 2.80 1.25 20.64
N SER A 245 3.37 2.46 20.56
CA SER A 245 3.08 3.54 21.51
C SER A 245 1.97 4.46 21.00
N PRO A 246 0.82 4.56 21.70
CA PRO A 246 -0.22 5.53 21.35
C PRO A 246 0.27 6.97 21.48
N TYR A 247 1.26 7.21 22.35
CA TYR A 247 1.86 8.52 22.58
C TYR A 247 2.81 8.92 21.44
N VAL A 248 3.58 7.98 20.91
CA VAL A 248 4.40 8.22 19.70
C VAL A 248 3.50 8.50 18.49
N ALA A 249 2.40 7.76 18.34
CA ALA A 249 1.41 8.07 17.31
C ALA A 249 0.82 9.47 17.49
N ALA A 250 0.47 9.88 18.71
CA ALA A 250 0.02 11.24 18.99
C ALA A 250 1.08 12.29 18.61
N PHE A 251 2.36 12.06 18.93
CA PHE A 251 3.46 12.93 18.49
C PHE A 251 3.44 13.13 16.97
N PHE A 252 3.39 12.06 16.17
CA PHE A 252 3.33 12.16 14.71
C PHE A 252 2.09 12.88 14.19
N ALA A 253 0.97 12.75 14.90
CA ALA A 253 -0.27 13.45 14.56
C ALA A 253 -0.14 14.98 14.76
N PHE A 254 0.64 15.43 15.74
CA PHE A 254 0.76 16.86 16.10
C PHE A 254 2.04 17.56 15.65
N ARG A 255 3.16 16.85 15.39
CA ARG A 255 4.51 17.42 15.26
C ARG A 255 4.75 18.50 14.19
N HIS A 256 3.89 18.64 13.17
CA HIS A 256 4.01 19.73 12.17
C HIS A 256 2.85 20.73 12.24
N ILE A 257 2.09 20.70 13.32
CA ILE A 257 1.04 21.68 13.59
C ILE A 257 1.64 22.82 14.39
N THR A 258 1.63 24.00 13.79
CA THR A 258 2.08 25.23 14.44
C THR A 258 1.13 25.67 15.56
N ILE A 259 1.64 26.34 16.60
CA ILE A 259 0.84 26.98 17.65
C ILE A 259 -0.15 27.98 17.02
N ALA A 260 0.30 28.73 16.01
CA ALA A 260 -0.58 29.64 15.29
C ALA A 260 -1.73 28.91 14.57
N ALA A 261 -1.48 27.73 14.01
CA ALA A 261 -2.51 26.91 13.39
C ALA A 261 -3.48 26.31 14.43
N SER A 262 -2.98 25.90 15.61
CA SER A 262 -3.81 25.28 16.64
C SER A 262 -4.82 26.24 17.27
N ARG A 263 -4.49 27.53 17.33
CA ARG A 263 -5.35 28.58 17.89
C ARG A 263 -6.44 29.07 16.93
N LYS A 264 -6.45 28.64 15.66
CA LYS A 264 -7.49 29.02 14.70
C LYS A 264 -8.86 28.49 15.15
N ARG A 265 -9.92 29.29 14.94
CA ARG A 265 -11.31 28.92 15.27
C ARG A 265 -11.70 27.55 14.68
N ASN A 266 -11.27 27.29 13.44
CA ASN A 266 -11.55 26.06 12.68
C ASN A 266 -10.28 25.19 12.53
N ALA A 267 -9.48 25.03 13.59
CA ALA A 267 -8.22 24.26 13.55
C ALA A 267 -8.42 22.76 13.20
N GLY A 268 -9.64 22.23 13.31
CA GLY A 268 -9.97 20.86 12.92
C GLY A 268 -9.50 19.82 13.92
N PHE A 269 -9.23 18.61 13.43
CA PHE A 269 -8.84 17.45 14.22
C PHE A 269 -7.62 16.77 13.59
N VAL A 270 -6.74 16.26 14.44
CA VAL A 270 -5.79 15.22 14.05
C VAL A 270 -6.48 13.86 14.15
N ARG A 271 -5.93 12.86 13.47
CA ARG A 271 -6.42 11.48 13.54
C ARG A 271 -5.35 10.55 14.07
N ILE A 272 -5.72 9.68 14.99
CA ILE A 272 -4.94 8.54 15.43
C ILE A 272 -5.73 7.29 15.08
N PHE A 273 -5.18 6.46 14.19
CA PHE A 273 -5.70 5.12 13.96
C PHE A 273 -5.25 4.21 15.10
N GLN A 274 -6.15 3.33 15.52
CA GLN A 274 -5.88 2.22 16.45
C GLN A 274 -6.23 0.94 15.70
N PHE A 275 -5.32 -0.03 15.67
CA PHE A 275 -5.48 -1.27 14.92
C PHE A 275 -5.23 -2.48 15.81
N ASP A 276 -6.17 -3.43 15.84
CA ASP A 276 -6.06 -4.70 16.59
C ASP A 276 -5.08 -5.65 15.88
N GLN A 277 -3.79 -5.42 16.11
CA GLN A 277 -2.72 -6.15 15.45
C GLN A 277 -2.71 -7.63 15.85
N ALA A 278 -3.04 -7.93 17.11
CA ALA A 278 -3.02 -9.29 17.62
C ALA A 278 -4.06 -10.14 16.90
N LYS A 279 -5.31 -9.64 16.84
CA LYS A 279 -6.38 -10.36 16.14
C LYS A 279 -6.16 -10.41 14.64
N TRP A 280 -5.62 -9.34 14.04
CA TRP A 280 -5.30 -9.34 12.61
C TRP A 280 -4.30 -10.43 12.22
N ARG A 281 -3.23 -10.61 13.01
CA ARG A 281 -2.21 -11.65 12.77
C ARG A 281 -2.72 -13.06 13.01
N GLU A 282 -3.68 -13.23 13.92
CA GLU A 282 -4.34 -14.52 14.16
C GLU A 282 -5.22 -14.91 12.96
N ASP A 283 -6.00 -13.96 12.44
CA ASP A 283 -7.02 -14.24 11.44
C ASP A 283 -6.49 -14.17 9.98
N ASN A 284 -5.33 -13.56 9.75
CA ASN A 284 -4.83 -13.27 8.41
C ASN A 284 -3.34 -13.63 8.25
N LEU A 285 -3.00 -14.18 7.09
CA LEU A 285 -1.61 -14.48 6.72
C LEU A 285 -0.81 -13.19 6.56
N GLN A 286 0.43 -13.21 7.04
CA GLN A 286 1.37 -12.10 6.90
C GLN A 286 2.32 -12.41 5.74
N ILE A 287 2.23 -11.61 4.68
CA ILE A 287 2.91 -11.85 3.40
C ILE A 287 4.00 -10.78 3.21
N PRO A 288 5.29 -11.11 3.35
CA PRO A 288 6.39 -10.15 3.24
C PRO A 288 6.79 -9.87 1.78
N ILE A 289 5.81 -9.73 0.89
CA ILE A 289 6.02 -9.70 -0.56
C ILE A 289 5.14 -8.62 -1.19
N THR A 290 5.71 -7.82 -2.09
CA THR A 290 5.01 -6.73 -2.78
C THR A 290 4.20 -7.21 -3.98
N ALA A 291 4.78 -8.08 -4.83
CA ALA A 291 4.16 -8.67 -6.01
C ALA A 291 4.92 -9.94 -6.45
N PRO A 292 4.33 -10.86 -7.25
CA PRO A 292 2.93 -10.92 -7.72
C PRO A 292 2.06 -11.76 -6.77
N VAL A 293 1.59 -11.16 -5.69
CA VAL A 293 0.76 -11.81 -4.67
C VAL A 293 -0.63 -11.18 -4.63
N ARG A 294 -1.62 -11.93 -4.12
CA ARG A 294 -3.00 -11.43 -3.94
C ARG A 294 -3.02 -10.14 -3.11
N PRO A 295 -4.06 -9.29 -3.25
CA PRO A 295 -4.29 -8.13 -2.40
C PRO A 295 -4.15 -8.46 -0.90
N HIS A 296 -3.26 -7.75 -0.20
CA HIS A 296 -2.98 -7.98 1.21
C HIS A 296 -2.59 -6.71 1.97
N PHE A 297 -2.75 -6.79 3.30
CA PHE A 297 -2.26 -5.83 4.28
C PHE A 297 -1.58 -6.62 5.40
N SER A 298 -0.25 -6.61 5.43
CA SER A 298 0.56 -7.46 6.31
C SER A 298 1.38 -6.62 7.28
N LEU A 299 1.28 -6.92 8.58
CA LEU A 299 2.06 -6.31 9.65
C LEU A 299 3.39 -7.04 9.79
N LEU A 300 4.48 -6.32 9.59
CA LEU A 300 5.84 -6.84 9.58
C LEU A 300 6.71 -6.07 10.58
N GLU A 301 7.50 -6.82 11.34
CA GLU A 301 8.54 -6.28 12.23
C GLU A 301 9.88 -6.52 11.55
N PHE A 302 10.46 -5.45 11.01
CA PHE A 302 11.73 -5.54 10.29
C PHE A 302 12.92 -5.44 11.24
N LEU A 303 14.03 -6.05 10.83
CA LEU A 303 15.30 -5.86 11.52
C LEU A 303 15.72 -4.39 11.46
N ALA A 304 16.22 -3.87 12.58
CA ALA A 304 16.70 -2.48 12.70
C ALA A 304 18.11 -2.29 12.11
N ILE A 305 18.38 -2.87 10.93
CA ILE A 305 19.69 -2.76 10.27
C ILE A 305 19.86 -1.33 9.77
N GLU A 306 20.85 -0.62 10.30
CA GLU A 306 21.15 0.79 9.98
C GLU A 306 19.97 1.76 10.15
N ASN A 307 18.94 1.37 10.91
CA ASN A 307 17.76 2.20 11.17
C ASN A 307 17.61 2.46 12.68
N GLU A 308 18.32 3.49 13.16
CA GLU A 308 18.33 3.89 14.57
C GLU A 308 16.95 4.40 15.06
N ARG A 309 16.04 4.74 14.14
CA ARG A 309 14.71 5.26 14.47
C ARG A 309 13.71 4.17 14.86
N LEU A 310 13.96 2.92 14.50
CA LEU A 310 13.00 1.83 14.69
C LEU A 310 12.65 1.63 16.18
N ILE A 311 13.67 1.58 17.04
CA ILE A 311 13.50 1.30 18.47
C ILE A 311 12.83 2.48 19.20
N PRO A 312 13.31 3.74 19.10
CA PRO A 312 12.69 4.86 19.82
C PRO A 312 11.24 5.11 19.42
N GLN A 313 10.91 4.88 18.15
CA GLN A 313 9.55 5.03 17.64
C GLN A 313 8.65 3.84 17.98
N GLN A 314 9.20 2.77 18.57
CA GLN A 314 8.51 1.50 18.77
C GLN A 314 7.81 1.06 17.48
N ALA A 315 8.52 1.20 16.37
CA ALA A 315 7.96 1.15 15.04
C ALA A 315 7.69 -0.29 14.62
N LEU A 316 6.58 -0.46 13.90
CA LEU A 316 6.38 -1.57 12.98
C LEU A 316 5.90 -1.02 11.64
N SER A 317 5.91 -1.84 10.61
CA SER A 317 5.43 -1.43 9.29
C SER A 317 4.33 -2.36 8.81
N ALA A 318 3.29 -1.79 8.20
CA ALA A 318 2.35 -2.55 7.42
C ALA A 318 2.75 -2.50 5.95
N LEU A 319 3.07 -3.64 5.35
CA LEU A 319 3.25 -3.78 3.91
C LEU A 319 1.90 -4.00 3.24
N THR A 320 1.62 -3.26 2.17
CA THR A 320 0.36 -3.37 1.43
C THR A 320 0.59 -3.24 -0.06
N ASN A 321 -0.06 -4.12 -0.83
CA ASN A 321 -0.18 -3.96 -2.28
C ASN A 321 -1.51 -3.35 -2.73
N VAL A 322 -2.35 -2.93 -1.78
CA VAL A 322 -3.63 -2.27 -2.08
C VAL A 322 -3.53 -0.75 -1.96
N SER A 323 -4.13 -0.07 -2.93
CA SER A 323 -4.20 1.39 -2.97
C SER A 323 -5.25 1.98 -2.00
N ASP A 324 -6.41 1.34 -1.87
CA ASP A 324 -7.48 1.70 -0.92
C ASP A 324 -7.48 0.72 0.28
N VAL A 325 -6.55 0.96 1.20
CA VAL A 325 -6.32 0.12 2.40
C VAL A 325 -7.56 0.02 3.28
N GLU A 326 -8.30 1.13 3.46
CA GLU A 326 -9.48 1.14 4.32
C GLU A 326 -10.60 0.26 3.77
N SER A 327 -10.85 0.32 2.45
CA SER A 327 -11.84 -0.56 1.81
C SER A 327 -11.44 -2.03 1.89
N TYR A 328 -10.14 -2.33 1.68
CA TYR A 328 -9.64 -3.70 1.81
C TYR A 328 -9.86 -4.24 3.23
N ILE A 329 -9.45 -3.49 4.26
CA ILE A 329 -9.65 -3.88 5.66
C ILE A 329 -11.15 -4.07 5.94
N LYS A 330 -12.01 -3.18 5.46
CA LYS A 330 -13.47 -3.30 5.64
C LYS A 330 -14.05 -4.59 5.05
N VAL A 331 -13.57 -5.02 3.88
CA VAL A 331 -13.97 -6.32 3.29
C VAL A 331 -13.52 -7.47 4.17
N VAL A 332 -12.28 -7.44 4.67
CA VAL A 332 -11.76 -8.46 5.60
C VAL A 332 -12.55 -8.46 6.91
N GLU A 333 -12.87 -7.30 7.48
CA GLU A 333 -13.70 -7.17 8.69
C GLU A 333 -15.08 -7.81 8.52
N GLN A 334 -15.71 -7.66 7.35
CA GLN A 334 -16.98 -8.29 7.02
C GLN A 334 -16.86 -9.82 6.93
N LEU A 335 -15.81 -10.32 6.26
CA LEU A 335 -15.57 -11.75 6.11
C LEU A 335 -15.22 -12.44 7.44
N ARG A 336 -14.45 -11.77 8.30
CA ARG A 336 -14.02 -12.27 9.60
C ARG A 336 -15.02 -11.98 10.72
N GLN A 337 -16.03 -11.16 10.46
CA GLN A 337 -17.00 -10.68 11.45
C GLN A 337 -16.33 -10.01 12.67
N HIS A 338 -15.22 -9.32 12.45
CA HIS A 338 -14.43 -8.66 13.50
C HIS A 338 -13.95 -7.31 13.00
N GLN A 339 -14.02 -6.27 13.82
CA GLN A 339 -13.47 -4.95 13.50
C GLN A 339 -12.02 -4.86 13.96
N TYR A 340 -11.09 -4.55 13.06
CA TYR A 340 -9.68 -4.39 13.38
C TYR A 340 -9.26 -2.92 13.46
N LEU A 341 -9.85 -2.06 12.63
CA LEU A 341 -9.41 -0.67 12.47
C LEU A 341 -10.39 0.33 13.08
N TYR A 342 -9.85 1.21 13.91
CA TYR A 342 -10.58 2.27 14.60
C TYR A 342 -9.91 3.62 14.33
N ALA A 343 -10.69 4.70 14.31
CA ALA A 343 -10.19 6.07 14.23
C ALA A 343 -10.55 6.86 15.49
N ILE A 344 -9.59 7.59 16.02
CA ILE A 344 -9.76 8.53 17.12
C ILE A 344 -9.36 9.92 16.61
N ASP A 345 -10.27 10.89 16.74
CA ASP A 345 -10.02 12.27 16.33
C ASP A 345 -9.84 13.15 17.57
N ILE A 346 -8.68 13.81 17.68
CA ILE A 346 -8.34 14.70 18.79
C ILE A 346 -8.33 16.15 18.27
N PRO A 347 -8.97 17.11 18.97
CA PRO A 347 -8.97 18.51 18.55
C PRO A 347 -7.55 19.05 18.39
N VAL A 348 -7.28 19.72 17.26
CA VAL A 348 -5.99 20.36 17.01
C VAL A 348 -5.67 21.42 18.08
N LYS A 349 -6.71 22.01 18.69
CA LYS A 349 -6.58 22.98 19.79
C LYS A 349 -5.83 22.45 21.02
N GLU A 350 -5.76 21.12 21.20
CA GLU A 350 -5.06 20.51 22.34
C GLU A 350 -3.55 20.37 22.10
N ARG A 351 -3.04 20.74 20.91
CA ARG A 351 -1.63 20.62 20.50
C ARG A 351 -0.66 21.07 21.58
N GLU A 352 -0.87 22.24 22.20
CA GLU A 352 0.06 22.78 23.21
C GLU A 352 0.15 21.86 24.43
N THR A 353 -0.99 21.34 24.91
CA THR A 353 -1.03 20.40 26.06
C THR A 353 -0.43 19.06 25.69
N VAL A 354 -0.81 18.51 24.53
CA VAL A 354 -0.32 17.22 24.03
C VAL A 354 1.20 17.25 23.88
N MET A 355 1.75 18.21 23.15
CA MET A 355 3.19 18.29 22.89
C MET A 355 4.00 18.51 24.18
N LYS A 356 3.47 19.30 25.13
CA LYS A 356 4.10 19.49 26.45
C LYS A 356 4.16 18.19 27.25
N GLU A 357 3.06 17.45 27.34
CA GLU A 357 3.02 16.20 28.09
C GLU A 357 3.86 15.10 27.42
N LEU A 358 3.85 15.01 26.09
CA LEU A 358 4.71 14.08 25.36
C LEU A 358 6.20 14.35 25.64
N ALA A 359 6.62 15.62 25.68
CA ALA A 359 7.98 15.98 26.05
C ALA A 359 8.33 15.54 27.49
N LEU A 360 7.40 15.65 28.44
CA LEU A 360 7.59 15.13 29.82
C LEU A 360 7.72 13.60 29.88
N MET A 361 7.15 12.89 28.89
CA MET A 361 7.31 11.44 28.72
C MET A 361 8.59 11.05 27.97
N GLY A 362 9.43 12.02 27.59
CA GLY A 362 10.64 11.77 26.77
C GLY A 362 10.34 11.55 25.28
N ILE A 363 9.13 11.86 24.82
CA ILE A 363 8.71 11.72 23.43
C ILE A 363 8.91 13.06 22.73
N THR A 364 10.13 13.27 22.25
CA THR A 364 10.56 14.49 21.53
C THR A 364 11.10 14.14 20.14
N ALA A 365 11.28 15.16 19.29
CA ALA A 365 11.91 14.94 17.99
C ALA A 365 13.35 14.43 18.12
N GLY A 366 14.15 14.93 19.07
CA GLY A 366 15.52 14.47 19.27
C GLY A 366 15.59 13.01 19.72
N ALA A 367 14.63 12.57 20.55
CA ALA A 367 14.55 11.17 20.98
C ALA A 367 14.08 10.23 19.85
N LEU A 368 13.09 10.66 19.05
CA LEU A 368 12.49 9.82 18.00
C LEU A 368 13.27 9.80 16.68
N PHE A 369 14.09 10.82 16.42
CA PHE A 369 14.93 10.93 15.23
C PHE A 369 16.40 11.15 15.63
N PRO A 370 17.13 10.08 16.04
CA PRO A 370 18.55 10.21 16.37
C PRO A 370 19.34 10.89 15.25
N GLY A 371 20.28 11.76 15.64
CA GLY A 371 21.09 12.56 14.73
C GLY A 371 20.74 14.05 14.72
N LEU A 372 21.40 14.79 13.82
CA LEU A 372 21.33 16.25 13.75
C LEU A 372 19.92 16.75 13.39
N ASP A 373 19.21 16.03 12.53
CA ASP A 373 17.87 16.43 12.07
C ASP A 373 16.88 16.48 13.22
N GLY A 374 16.81 15.43 14.05
CA GLY A 374 15.92 15.40 15.21
C GLY A 374 16.32 16.39 16.28
N ALA A 375 17.62 16.56 16.53
CA ALA A 375 18.13 17.55 17.48
C ALA A 375 17.74 18.98 17.06
N CYS A 376 17.95 19.33 15.80
CA CYS A 376 17.57 20.63 15.25
C CYS A 376 16.06 20.84 15.26
N GLU A 377 15.27 19.81 14.95
CA GLU A 377 13.79 19.89 15.03
C GLU A 377 13.32 20.14 16.46
N GLU A 378 13.87 19.43 17.45
CA GLU A 378 13.52 19.63 18.85
C GLU A 378 13.91 21.03 19.34
N LEU A 379 15.12 21.49 19.03
CA LEU A 379 15.57 22.83 19.39
C LEU A 379 14.70 23.89 18.73
N ARG A 380 14.27 23.66 17.47
CA ARG A 380 13.35 24.55 16.77
C ARG A 380 12.01 24.65 17.50
N GLU A 381 11.44 23.52 17.89
CA GLU A 381 10.20 23.45 18.67
C GLU A 381 10.33 24.18 20.01
N ARG A 382 11.43 23.95 20.74
CA ARG A 382 11.66 24.53 22.08
C ARG A 382 11.96 26.03 22.06
N LEU A 383 12.76 26.50 21.12
CA LEU A 383 13.28 27.87 21.11
C LEU A 383 12.42 28.83 20.29
N PHE A 384 11.68 28.33 19.29
CA PHE A 384 10.90 29.17 18.37
C PHE A 384 9.38 28.97 18.50
N ALA A 385 8.93 28.01 19.32
CA ALA A 385 7.52 27.79 19.66
C ALA A 385 6.60 27.79 18.42
N LEU A 386 6.98 27.03 17.39
CA LEU A 386 6.31 27.04 16.08
C LEU A 386 4.91 26.46 16.13
#